data_AF-A0A6F8XQH1-F1
#
_entry.id   AF-A0A6F8XQH1-F1
#
_cell.length_a   1.000
_cell.length_b   1.000
_cell.length_c   1.000
_cell.angle_alpha   90.00
_cell.angle_beta   90.00
_cell.angle_gamma   90.00
#
_symmetry.space_group_name_H-M   'P 1'
#
loop_
_entity.id
_entity.type
_entity.pdbx_description
1 polymer ?
#
loop_
_entity_poly.entity_id
_entity_poly.type
_entity_poly.pdbx_seq_one_letter_code
_entity_poly.pdbx_strand_id
1 'polypeptide(L)'
;MTEGAGRPGEAERLAAIHAARSQAVIDGIESIAPDFVAHLASSTLGVVLDHFISGPGARVGRTVFAMPREEEGVAITSGLELAGRRPVMVFQDNGVGNLLTVLLTFPSRTTCRSTAWWPGGAGWGSTTR
;
A
#
# COMPACT_ATOMS: atom_id res chain seq x y z
N MET A 1 7.22 -48.20 -0.73
CA MET A 1 8.02 -46.96 -0.59
C MET A 1 7.11 -45.94 0.06
N THR A 2 7.41 -45.64 1.33
CA THR A 2 6.53 -44.94 2.27
C THR A 2 6.40 -43.46 1.97
N GLU A 3 5.14 -43.09 1.81
CA GLU A 3 4.55 -41.75 1.84
C GLU A 3 5.00 -40.99 3.09
N GLY A 4 5.64 -39.84 2.89
CA GLY A 4 6.16 -38.98 3.95
C GLY A 4 5.03 -38.27 4.69
N ALA A 5 4.47 -38.92 5.70
CA ALA A 5 3.60 -38.26 6.67
C ALA A 5 4.41 -37.20 7.43
N GLY A 6 4.22 -35.92 7.07
CA GLY A 6 4.76 -34.78 7.81
C GLY A 6 4.38 -34.90 9.29
N ARG A 7 5.34 -34.77 10.19
CA ARG A 7 5.11 -34.89 11.64
C ARG A 7 4.04 -33.87 12.08
N PRO A 8 3.00 -34.26 12.82
CA PRO A 8 1.87 -33.39 13.16
C PRO A 8 2.27 -32.08 13.86
N GLY A 9 3.42 -32.02 14.53
CA GLY A 9 3.93 -30.79 15.14
C GLY A 9 4.59 -29.77 14.19
N GLU A 10 5.00 -30.16 12.97
CA GLU A 10 5.66 -29.22 12.05
C GLU A 10 4.65 -28.27 11.38
N ALA A 11 3.46 -28.76 11.05
CA ALA A 11 2.39 -27.93 10.50
C ALA A 11 1.92 -26.88 11.53
N GLU A 12 1.78 -27.28 12.80
CA GLU A 12 1.42 -26.38 13.90
C GLU A 12 2.49 -25.33 14.15
N ARG A 13 3.77 -25.73 14.15
CA ARG A 13 4.90 -24.80 14.25
C ARG A 13 4.93 -23.81 13.09
N LEU A 14 4.71 -24.26 11.87
CA LEU A 14 4.68 -23.39 10.69
C LEU A 14 3.51 -22.40 10.76
N ALA A 15 2.33 -22.86 11.19
CA ALA A 15 1.17 -22.00 11.41
C ALA A 15 1.45 -20.93 12.48
N ALA A 16 2.08 -21.31 13.60
CA ALA A 16 2.48 -20.37 14.65
C ALA A 16 3.48 -19.31 14.14
N ILE A 17 4.45 -19.72 13.31
CA ILE A 17 5.39 -18.80 12.67
C ILE A 17 4.66 -17.83 11.73
N HIS A 18 3.73 -18.32 10.91
CA HIS A 18 2.94 -17.46 10.02
C HIS A 18 2.08 -16.48 10.81
N ALA A 19 1.41 -16.92 11.88
CA ALA A 19 0.63 -16.05 12.74
C ALA A 19 1.48 -14.96 13.40
N ALA A 20 2.65 -15.30 13.94
CA ALA A 20 3.57 -14.34 14.55
C ALA A 20 4.07 -13.29 13.55
N ARG A 21 4.37 -13.70 12.30
CA ARG A 21 4.77 -12.79 11.22
C ARG A 21 3.64 -11.84 10.83
N SER A 22 2.42 -12.36 10.66
CA SER A 22 1.25 -11.54 10.35
C SER A 22 0.98 -10.52 11.45
N GLN A 23 1.12 -10.91 12.72
CA GLN A 23 0.96 -9.99 13.84
C GLN A 23 1.98 -8.86 13.82
N ALA A 24 3.27 -9.15 13.58
CA ALA A 24 4.29 -8.12 13.48
C ALA A 24 4.02 -7.11 12.35
N VAL A 25 3.45 -7.57 11.22
CA VAL A 25 3.04 -6.70 10.12
C VAL A 25 1.85 -5.81 10.53
N ILE A 26 0.85 -6.38 11.21
CA ILE A 26 -0.31 -5.63 11.73
C ILE A 26 0.18 -4.53 12.68
N ASP A 27 1.03 -4.87 13.64
CA ASP A 27 1.57 -3.92 14.62
C ASP A 27 2.35 -2.80 13.92
N GLY A 28 3.14 -3.14 12.90
CA GLY A 28 3.85 -2.18 12.06
C GLY A 28 2.91 -1.20 11.36
N ILE A 29 1.87 -1.70 10.70
CA ILE A 29 0.88 -0.86 9.99
C ILE A 29 0.09 0.01 10.99
N GLU A 30 -0.30 -0.54 12.13
CA GLU A 30 -1.03 0.21 13.17
C GLU A 30 -0.18 1.32 13.77
N SER A 31 1.14 1.10 13.94
CA SER A 31 2.06 2.13 14.44
C SER A 31 2.19 3.35 13.52
N ILE A 32 2.00 3.13 12.21
CA ILE A 32 1.97 4.21 11.23
C ILE A 32 0.69 5.02 11.39
N ALA A 33 -0.40 4.42 11.89
CA ALA A 33 -1.73 5.02 11.97
C ALA A 33 -2.19 5.62 10.62
N PRO A 34 -2.33 4.79 9.56
CA PRO A 34 -2.75 5.26 8.25
C PRO A 34 -4.23 5.63 8.19
N ASP A 35 -4.54 6.63 7.37
CA ASP A 35 -5.91 7.02 6.98
C ASP A 35 -6.42 6.15 5.82
N PHE A 36 -5.50 5.65 5.00
CA PHE A 36 -5.82 4.84 3.81
C PHE A 36 -4.97 3.58 3.80
N VAL A 37 -5.59 2.42 3.57
CA VAL A 37 -4.91 1.15 3.36
C VAL A 37 -5.33 0.59 2.00
N ALA A 38 -4.44 0.72 1.02
CA ALA A 38 -4.63 0.15 -0.31
C ALA A 38 -4.06 -1.27 -0.32
N HIS A 39 -4.77 -2.23 -0.94
CA HIS A 39 -4.24 -3.59 -1.07
C HIS A 39 -4.41 -4.17 -2.46
N LEU A 40 -3.42 -4.92 -2.93
CA LEU A 40 -3.62 -5.85 -4.06
C LEU A 40 -4.07 -7.21 -3.54
N ALA A 41 -4.94 -7.87 -4.30
CA ALA A 41 -5.48 -9.18 -3.93
C ALA A 41 -4.34 -10.19 -3.73
N SER A 42 -4.22 -10.71 -2.51
CA SER A 42 -3.24 -11.72 -2.14
C SER A 42 -3.89 -12.72 -1.18
N SER A 43 -3.74 -14.00 -1.48
CA SER A 43 -4.24 -15.11 -0.64
C SER A 43 -3.44 -15.27 0.65
N THR A 44 -2.15 -14.95 0.63
CA THR A 44 -1.27 -15.04 1.82
C THR A 44 -1.56 -13.94 2.84
N LEU A 45 -2.11 -12.82 2.38
CA LEU A 45 -2.26 -11.61 3.19
C LEU A 45 -3.67 -11.45 3.79
N GLY A 46 -4.56 -12.44 3.58
CA GLY A 46 -5.94 -12.40 4.05
C GLY A 46 -6.05 -12.07 5.53
N VAL A 47 -5.24 -12.70 6.39
CA VAL A 47 -5.26 -12.47 7.85
C VAL A 47 -4.97 -11.00 8.22
N VAL A 48 -4.05 -10.35 7.50
CA VAL A 48 -3.69 -8.96 7.75
C VAL A 48 -4.80 -8.04 7.24
N LEU A 49 -5.37 -8.32 6.07
CA LEU A 49 -6.48 -7.53 5.51
C LEU A 49 -7.75 -7.64 6.35
N ASP A 50 -8.08 -8.84 6.83
CA ASP A 50 -9.23 -9.08 7.69
C ASP A 50 -9.16 -8.25 8.97
N HIS A 51 -7.96 -8.06 9.54
CA HIS A 51 -7.75 -7.17 10.69
C HIS A 51 -8.17 -5.72 10.41
N PHE A 52 -7.92 -5.20 9.21
CA PHE A 52 -8.24 -3.81 8.83
C PHE A 52 -9.64 -3.63 8.23
N ILE A 53 -10.20 -4.65 7.60
CA ILE A 53 -11.53 -4.61 6.97
C ILE A 53 -12.63 -4.89 8.00
N SER A 54 -12.47 -5.96 8.77
CA SER A 54 -13.53 -6.50 9.65
C SER A 54 -13.09 -6.62 11.11
N GLY A 55 -11.79 -6.46 11.39
CA GLY A 55 -11.20 -6.65 12.70
C GLY A 55 -11.00 -5.35 13.50
N PRO A 56 -10.18 -5.42 14.56
CA PRO A 56 -9.90 -4.28 15.45
C PRO A 56 -9.27 -3.05 14.78
N GLY A 57 -8.67 -3.24 13.59
CA GLY A 57 -8.08 -2.18 12.79
C GLY A 57 -9.08 -1.40 11.93
N ALA A 58 -10.33 -1.87 11.82
CA ALA A 58 -11.43 -1.19 11.14
C ALA A 58 -11.92 -0.01 11.99
N ARG A 59 -11.38 1.19 11.72
CA ARG A 59 -11.66 2.41 12.49
C ARG A 59 -12.39 3.44 11.63
N VAL A 60 -13.24 4.23 12.27
CA VAL A 60 -13.87 5.39 11.64
C VAL A 60 -12.79 6.38 11.19
N GLY A 61 -12.78 6.71 9.90
CA GLY A 61 -11.75 7.56 9.28
C GLY A 61 -10.64 6.81 8.56
N ARG A 62 -10.54 5.47 8.72
CA ARG A 62 -9.65 4.63 7.93
C ARG A 62 -10.40 4.03 6.74
N THR A 63 -9.90 4.27 5.53
CA THR A 63 -10.47 3.72 4.30
C THR A 63 -9.59 2.60 3.76
N VAL A 64 -10.17 1.40 3.65
CA VAL A 64 -9.49 0.23 3.07
C VAL A 64 -10.09 -0.03 1.69
N PHE A 65 -9.25 -0.18 0.66
CA PHE A 65 -9.71 -0.43 -0.70
C PHE A 65 -8.77 -1.34 -1.48
N ALA A 66 -9.36 -2.14 -2.37
CA ALA A 66 -8.62 -3.02 -3.26
C ALA A 66 -8.15 -2.26 -4.51
N MET A 67 -6.93 -2.57 -4.96
CA MET A 67 -6.32 -2.05 -6.17
C MET A 67 -6.20 -3.13 -7.23
N PRO A 68 -6.46 -2.81 -8.52
CA PRO A 68 -6.39 -3.79 -9.60
C PRO A 68 -4.95 -4.03 -10.08
N ARG A 69 -4.04 -3.06 -9.94
CA ARG A 69 -2.64 -3.11 -10.39
C ARG A 69 -1.69 -2.32 -9.49
N GLU A 70 -0.42 -2.69 -9.44
CA GLU A 70 0.57 -2.03 -8.58
C GLU A 70 0.82 -0.56 -8.98
N GLU A 71 0.94 -0.27 -10.28
CA GLU A 71 1.21 1.08 -10.79
C GLU A 71 0.08 2.06 -10.47
N GLU A 72 -1.16 1.59 -10.49
CA GLU A 72 -2.33 2.36 -10.09
C GLU A 72 -2.31 2.61 -8.58
N GLY A 73 -1.95 1.58 -7.79
CA GLY A 73 -1.78 1.69 -6.35
C GLY A 73 -0.79 2.77 -5.97
N VAL A 74 0.40 2.75 -6.58
CA VAL A 74 1.44 3.76 -6.33
C VAL A 74 0.99 5.15 -6.76
N ALA A 75 0.30 5.29 -7.90
CA ALA A 75 -0.21 6.58 -8.34
C ALA A 75 -1.22 7.18 -7.33
N ILE A 76 -2.17 6.37 -6.86
CA ILE A 76 -3.18 6.80 -5.89
C ILE A 76 -2.55 7.12 -4.54
N THR A 77 -1.69 6.26 -4.00
CA THR A 77 -1.05 6.53 -2.72
C THR A 77 -0.14 7.75 -2.78
N SER A 78 0.57 7.96 -3.89
CA SER A 78 1.37 9.17 -4.08
C SER A 78 0.50 10.43 -4.12
N GLY A 79 -0.65 10.38 -4.80
CA GLY A 79 -1.61 11.49 -4.80
C GLY A 79 -2.19 11.78 -3.42
N LEU A 80 -2.51 10.74 -2.64
CA LEU A 80 -2.99 10.85 -1.26
C LEU A 80 -1.94 11.49 -0.34
N GLU A 81 -0.68 11.06 -0.44
CA GLU A 81 0.42 11.65 0.34
C GLU A 81 0.63 13.13 -0.02
N LEU A 82 0.61 13.47 -1.32
CA LEU A 82 0.69 14.86 -1.79
C LEU A 82 -0.50 15.73 -1.32
N ALA A 83 -1.65 15.12 -1.05
CA ALA A 83 -2.81 15.78 -0.45
C ALA A 83 -2.74 15.86 1.10
N GLY A 84 -1.61 15.51 1.70
CA GLY A 84 -1.39 15.53 3.15
C GLY A 84 -2.10 14.41 3.91
N ARG A 85 -2.49 13.33 3.23
CA ARG A 85 -3.04 12.12 3.85
C ARG A 85 -1.94 11.12 4.13
N ARG A 86 -2.23 10.10 4.95
CA ARG A 86 -1.24 9.07 5.32
C ARG A 86 -1.66 7.70 4.76
N PRO A 87 -1.35 7.39 3.49
CA PRO A 87 -1.67 6.11 2.87
C PRO A 87 -0.59 5.06 3.16
N VAL A 88 -1.02 3.82 3.31
CA VAL A 88 -0.18 2.62 3.31
C VAL A 88 -0.69 1.71 2.19
N MET A 89 0.24 1.16 1.41
CA MET A 89 -0.08 0.19 0.38
C MET A 89 0.51 -1.17 0.76
N VAL A 90 -0.30 -2.21 0.71
CA VAL A 90 0.13 -3.59 0.92
C VAL A 90 -0.05 -4.37 -0.36
N PHE A 91 1.03 -4.93 -0.87
CA PHE A 91 1.02 -5.73 -2.08
C PHE A 91 1.98 -6.91 -1.90
N GLN A 92 1.66 -8.04 -2.51
CA GLN A 92 2.62 -9.13 -2.67
C GLN A 92 3.17 -9.06 -4.08
N ASP A 93 4.48 -8.89 -4.18
CA ASP A 93 5.16 -8.99 -5.46
C ASP A 93 5.59 -10.46 -5.66
N ASN A 94 5.03 -11.13 -6.68
CA ASN A 94 5.57 -12.40 -7.16
C ASN A 94 6.84 -12.19 -8.03
N GLY A 95 7.37 -10.97 -8.12
CA GLY A 95 8.65 -10.64 -8.75
C GLY A 95 9.05 -9.17 -8.55
N VAL A 96 9.89 -8.91 -7.54
CA VAL A 96 10.51 -7.62 -7.09
C VAL A 96 10.79 -6.57 -8.18
N GLY A 97 10.99 -6.97 -9.43
CA GLY A 97 11.23 -6.11 -10.59
C GLY A 97 10.03 -5.23 -11.00
N ASN A 98 8.77 -5.65 -10.80
CA ASN A 98 7.62 -4.83 -11.20
C ASN A 98 7.46 -3.62 -10.26
N LEU A 99 7.58 -3.85 -8.95
CA LEU A 99 7.54 -2.78 -7.96
C LEU A 99 8.71 -1.79 -8.12
N LEU A 100 9.94 -2.30 -8.29
CA LEU A 100 11.11 -1.42 -8.49
C LEU A 100 10.95 -0.56 -9.74
N THR A 101 10.37 -1.10 -10.81
CA THR A 101 10.09 -0.33 -12.02
C THR A 101 9.13 0.82 -11.74
N VAL A 102 8.06 0.59 -10.97
CA VAL A 102 7.11 1.64 -10.59
C VAL A 102 7.78 2.68 -9.67
N LEU A 103 8.47 2.23 -8.61
CA LEU A 103 9.15 3.11 -7.65
C LEU A 103 10.29 3.92 -8.28
N LEU A 104 10.96 3.44 -9.32
CA LEU A 104 12.04 4.16 -10.01
C LEU A 104 11.52 5.07 -11.14
N THR A 105 10.35 4.75 -11.72
CA THR A 105 9.72 5.57 -12.77
C THR A 105 8.87 6.71 -12.19
N PHE A 106 8.32 6.54 -10.99
CA PHE A 106 7.48 7.58 -10.39
C PHE A 106 8.23 8.87 -10.00
N PRO A 107 9.42 8.82 -9.36
CA PRO A 107 10.21 10.01 -9.02
C PRO A 107 10.68 10.80 -10.24
N SER A 108 11.00 10.09 -11.33
CA SER A 108 11.42 10.73 -12.59
C SER A 108 10.28 11.48 -13.30
N ARG A 109 9.02 11.16 -13.00
CA ARG A 109 7.83 11.88 -13.51
C ARG A 109 7.20 12.87 -12.53
N THR A 110 7.41 12.70 -11.22
CA THR A 110 6.88 13.60 -10.18
C THR A 110 7.89 14.62 -9.66
N THR A 111 9.08 14.70 -10.28
CA THR A 111 9.92 15.89 -10.18
C THR A 111 9.20 17.04 -10.90
N CYS A 112 8.16 17.56 -10.27
CA CYS A 112 7.70 18.93 -10.47
C CYS A 112 8.85 19.81 -9.97
N ARG A 113 9.82 20.04 -10.84
CA ARG A 113 10.83 21.06 -10.63
C ARG A 113 10.05 22.36 -10.48
N SER A 114 10.07 22.92 -9.28
CA SER A 114 9.59 24.26 -8.97
C SER A 114 10.45 25.31 -9.64
N THR A 115 10.49 25.34 -10.97
CA THR A 115 10.93 26.48 -11.77
C THR A 115 10.16 26.44 -13.08
N ALA A 116 9.13 27.29 -13.14
CA ALA A 116 8.66 28.03 -14.30
C ALA A 116 8.86 27.38 -15.68
N TRP A 117 7.75 26.97 -16.31
CA TRP A 117 7.41 27.38 -17.68
C TRP A 117 5.98 26.92 -18.00
N TRP A 118 5.03 27.86 -18.00
CA TRP A 118 3.71 27.68 -18.58
C TRP A 118 3.64 28.54 -19.85
N PRO A 119 3.74 27.98 -21.07
CA PRO A 119 3.58 28.76 -22.29
C PRO A 119 2.09 28.82 -22.62
N GLY A 120 1.38 29.78 -22.02
CA GLY A 120 -0.04 30.00 -22.34
C GLY A 120 -0.85 30.53 -21.19
N GLY A 121 -0.50 31.72 -20.68
CA GLY A 121 -1.31 32.46 -19.72
C GLY A 121 -1.71 33.80 -20.31
N ALA A 122 -2.82 33.81 -21.06
CA ALA A 122 -3.49 35.04 -21.46
C ALA A 122 -3.89 35.83 -20.21
N GLY A 123 -3.70 37.15 -20.29
CA GLY A 123 -3.79 38.07 -19.16
C GLY A 123 -5.14 38.06 -18.45
N TRP A 124 -5.06 38.25 -17.13
CA TRP A 124 -6.17 38.72 -16.32
C TRP A 124 -5.75 40.06 -15.72
N GLY A 125 -6.32 41.13 -16.27
CA GLY A 125 -6.20 42.48 -15.74
C GLY A 125 -6.96 42.60 -14.43
N SER A 126 -6.28 43.04 -13.38
CA SER A 126 -6.91 43.50 -12.15
C SER A 126 -7.24 44.98 -12.28
N THR A 127 -8.50 45.30 -12.57
CA THR A 127 -9.04 46.65 -12.38
C THR A 127 -9.29 46.86 -10.90
N THR A 128 -8.47 47.72 -10.29
CA THR A 128 -8.75 48.39 -9.02
C THR A 128 -10.06 49.16 -9.13
N ARG A 129 -10.96 48.93 -8.18
CA ARG A 129 -11.96 49.91 -7.78
C ARG A 129 -12.20 49.79 -6.29
#